data_AF-A0A0S8EQI6-F1
#
_entry.id   AF-A0A0S8EQI6-F1
#
_cell.length_a   1.000
_cell.length_b   1.000
_cell.length_c   1.000
_cell.angle_alpha   90.00
_cell.angle_beta   90.00
_cell.angle_gamma   90.00
#
_symmetry.space_group_name_H-M   'P 1'
#
loop_
_entity.id
_entity.type
_entity.pdbx_description
1 polymer ?
#
loop_
_entity_poly.entity_id
_entity_poly.type
_entity_poly.pdbx_seq_one_letter_code
_entity_poly.pdbx_strand_id
1 'polypeptide(L)'
;MWTQCAGRFEPTRLAGPAWRAVESQHVTSTRKLVDSDHEQQLLEGLIDTAKPPWPLGRRFEGLHYLLATPFRHPPLRYGSRFGTRRERGIFYCAETQRTVLAEKAYY
;
A
#
# COMPACT_ATOMS: atom_id res chain seq x y z
N MET A 1 20.37 -10.72 8.07
CA MET A 1 19.41 -11.81 8.34
C MET A 1 18.44 -12.04 7.18
N TRP A 2 17.60 -11.07 6.74
CA TRP A 2 16.60 -11.36 5.68
C TRP A 2 17.15 -11.46 4.24
N THR A 3 18.22 -10.77 3.89
CA THR A 3 18.87 -10.90 2.56
C THR A 3 19.43 -12.31 2.30
N GLN A 4 19.65 -13.10 3.37
CA GLN A 4 20.06 -14.50 3.28
C GLN A 4 18.87 -15.47 3.14
N CYS A 5 17.65 -15.02 3.45
CA CYS A 5 16.40 -15.78 3.23
C CYS A 5 15.71 -15.42 1.91
N ALA A 6 16.23 -14.46 1.14
CA ALA A 6 15.82 -14.16 -0.22
C ALA A 6 16.33 -15.24 -1.20
N GLY A 7 16.13 -16.51 -0.87
CA GLY A 7 16.29 -17.60 -1.81
C GLY A 7 15.37 -17.39 -3.01
N ARG A 8 15.70 -18.02 -4.15
CA ARG A 8 14.77 -18.09 -5.29
C ARG A 8 13.44 -18.64 -4.79
N PHE A 9 12.40 -17.82 -4.90
CA PHE A 9 11.03 -18.23 -4.68
C PHE A 9 10.32 -18.17 -6.03
N GLU A 10 9.65 -19.27 -6.37
CA GLU A 10 8.80 -19.34 -7.56
C GLU A 10 7.38 -18.91 -7.19
N PRO A 11 6.80 -17.89 -7.86
CA PRO A 11 5.45 -17.46 -7.59
C PRO A 11 4.46 -18.61 -7.78
N THR A 12 3.75 -18.98 -6.72
CA THR A 12 2.64 -19.92 -6.79
C THR A 12 1.31 -19.23 -6.53
N ARG A 13 0.21 -19.84 -6.99
CA ARG A 13 -1.13 -19.37 -6.67
C ARG A 13 -1.40 -19.65 -5.19
N LEU A 14 -1.69 -18.59 -4.44
CA LEU A 14 -2.16 -18.68 -3.06
C LEU A 14 -3.67 -18.49 -3.01
N ALA A 15 -4.32 -19.21 -2.12
CA ALA A 15 -5.76 -19.11 -1.85
C ALA A 15 -6.01 -19.25 -0.35
N GLY A 16 -6.99 -18.52 0.16
CA GLY A 16 -7.33 -18.49 1.58
C GLY A 16 -7.38 -17.08 2.13
N PRO A 17 -7.69 -16.94 3.44
CA PRO A 17 -7.70 -15.65 4.10
C PRO A 17 -6.29 -15.07 4.21
N ALA A 18 -6.20 -13.74 4.09
CA ALA A 18 -4.96 -13.01 4.29
C ALA A 18 -5.23 -11.75 5.13
N TRP A 19 -4.25 -11.40 5.96
CA TRP A 19 -4.27 -10.22 6.80
C TRP A 19 -3.34 -9.17 6.22
N ARG A 20 -3.77 -7.91 6.22
CA ARG A 20 -2.96 -6.75 5.87
C ARG A 20 -3.21 -5.65 6.89
N ALA A 21 -2.13 -5.09 7.43
CA ALA A 21 -2.19 -3.87 8.22
C ALA A 21 -2.29 -2.66 7.30
N VAL A 22 -3.15 -1.71 7.68
CA VAL A 22 -3.27 -0.41 7.05
C VAL A 22 -3.23 0.62 8.18
N GLU A 23 -2.35 1.61 8.09
CA GLU A 23 -2.30 2.67 9.09
C GLU A 23 -3.53 3.57 9.01
N SER A 24 -4.03 3.99 10.18
CA SER A 24 -5.09 4.99 10.22
C SER A 24 -4.50 6.35 9.84
N GLN A 25 -5.26 7.14 9.09
CA GLN A 25 -4.82 8.44 8.53
C GLN A 25 -4.54 9.51 9.61
N HIS A 26 -4.67 9.19 10.90
CA HIS A 26 -4.48 10.15 11.99
C HIS A 26 -3.00 10.52 12.23
N VAL A 27 -2.06 9.61 11.95
CA VAL A 27 -0.63 9.86 12.23
C VAL A 27 0.02 10.75 11.17
N THR A 28 -0.44 10.63 9.91
CA THR A 28 0.06 11.35 8.73
C THR A 28 -1.03 12.26 8.16
N SER A 29 -1.68 13.04 9.03
CA SER A 29 -2.76 13.93 8.59
C SER A 29 -2.18 15.20 7.96
N THR A 30 -2.63 15.47 6.74
CA THR A 30 -2.51 16.77 6.02
C THR A 30 -3.08 17.93 6.82
N ARG A 31 -3.91 17.65 7.85
CA ARG A 31 -4.51 18.65 8.75
C ARG A 31 -3.50 19.56 9.43
N LYS A 32 -2.25 19.12 9.59
CA LYS A 32 -1.17 19.95 10.17
C LYS A 32 -0.66 21.04 9.23
N LEU A 33 -1.07 21.03 7.95
CA LEU A 33 -0.63 21.97 6.93
C LEU A 33 -1.61 23.15 6.73
N VAL A 34 -2.72 23.16 7.47
CA VAL A 34 -3.83 24.11 7.30
C VAL A 34 -4.41 24.50 8.65
N ASP A 35 -4.97 25.70 8.73
CA ASP A 35 -5.44 26.28 10.00
C ASP A 35 -6.96 26.12 10.17
N SER A 36 -7.69 25.79 9.10
CA SER A 36 -9.14 25.63 9.12
C SER A 36 -9.64 24.36 8.40
N ASP A 37 -10.87 23.95 8.71
CA ASP A 37 -11.50 22.81 8.04
C ASP A 37 -11.84 23.11 6.57
N HIS A 38 -12.13 24.37 6.25
CA HIS A 38 -12.34 24.81 4.86
C HIS A 38 -11.05 24.68 4.04
N GLU A 39 -9.92 25.12 4.58
CA GLU A 39 -8.61 24.92 3.94
C GLU A 39 -8.26 23.44 3.83
N GLN A 40 -8.58 22.63 4.85
CA GLN A 40 -8.41 21.18 4.77
C GLN A 40 -9.21 20.57 3.62
N GLN A 41 -10.45 20.99 3.43
CA GLN A 41 -11.29 20.50 2.34
C GLN A 41 -10.72 20.88 0.96
N LEU A 42 -10.22 22.11 0.83
CA LEU A 42 -9.55 22.57 -0.39
C LEU A 42 -8.26 21.79 -0.66
N LEU A 43 -7.44 21.58 0.37
CA LEU A 43 -6.21 20.80 0.28
C LEU A 43 -6.49 19.36 -0.15
N GLU A 44 -7.46 18.69 0.47
CA GLU A 44 -7.84 17.33 0.07
C GLU A 44 -8.35 17.28 -1.38
N GLY A 45 -9.13 18.27 -1.81
CA GLY A 45 -9.55 18.39 -3.21
C GLY A 45 -8.38 18.51 -4.18
N LEU A 46 -7.39 19.36 -3.86
CA LEU A 46 -6.18 19.50 -4.68
C LEU A 46 -5.36 18.21 -4.71
N ILE A 47 -5.16 17.56 -3.55
CA ILE A 47 -4.44 16.28 -3.48
C ILE A 47 -5.16 15.23 -4.32
N ASP A 48 -6.50 15.15 -4.25
CA ASP A 48 -7.29 14.22 -5.05
C ASP A 48 -7.07 14.40 -6.56
N THR A 49 -6.95 15.64 -7.04
CA THR A 49 -6.63 15.90 -8.46
C THR A 49 -5.22 15.48 -8.87
N ALA A 50 -4.28 15.45 -7.91
CA ALA A 50 -2.90 15.05 -8.14
C ALA A 50 -2.68 13.53 -8.04
N LYS A 51 -3.64 12.78 -7.48
CA LYS A 51 -3.50 11.32 -7.35
C LYS A 51 -3.58 10.67 -8.75
N PRO A 52 -2.76 9.63 -9.01
CA PRO A 52 -2.89 8.85 -10.24
C PRO A 52 -4.29 8.26 -10.42
N PRO A 53 -4.71 7.94 -11.66
CA PRO A 53 -5.96 7.23 -11.89
C PRO A 53 -5.96 5.87 -11.19
N TRP A 54 -7.15 5.35 -10.87
CA TRP A 54 -7.28 3.98 -10.37
C TRP A 54 -6.80 2.96 -11.41
N PRO A 55 -6.20 1.84 -10.97
CA PRO A 55 -5.75 0.80 -11.88
C PRO A 55 -6.95 0.19 -12.61
N LEU A 56 -6.79 -0.04 -13.92
CA LEU A 56 -7.85 -0.50 -14.82
C LEU A 56 -7.78 -2.01 -15.08
N GLY A 57 -8.93 -2.60 -15.42
CA GLY A 57 -9.09 -3.98 -15.88
C GLY A 57 -9.85 -4.88 -14.92
N ARG A 58 -10.33 -6.03 -15.42
CA ARG A 58 -11.26 -6.95 -14.72
C ARG A 58 -10.86 -7.33 -13.29
N ARG A 59 -9.56 -7.44 -13.02
CA ARG A 59 -9.05 -7.79 -11.68
C ARG A 59 -9.24 -6.69 -10.61
N PHE A 60 -9.56 -5.47 -11.02
CA PHE A 60 -9.77 -4.33 -10.12
C PHE A 60 -11.25 -3.91 -10.01
N GLU A 61 -12.11 -4.47 -10.85
CA GLU A 61 -13.55 -4.21 -10.81
C GLU A 61 -14.14 -4.69 -9.49
N GLY A 62 -14.86 -3.80 -8.78
CA GLY A 62 -15.49 -4.11 -7.50
C GLY A 62 -14.53 -4.32 -6.32
N LEU A 63 -13.21 -4.14 -6.51
CA LEU A 63 -12.27 -4.21 -5.39
C LEU A 63 -12.44 -3.02 -4.46
N HIS A 64 -12.47 -3.29 -3.16
CA HIS A 64 -12.39 -2.26 -2.15
C HIS A 64 -11.08 -1.45 -2.33
N TYR A 65 -11.14 -0.14 -2.13
CA TYR A 65 -10.01 0.76 -2.42
C TYR A 65 -8.72 0.33 -1.68
N LEU A 66 -8.83 -0.21 -0.47
CA LEU A 66 -7.69 -0.75 0.27
C LEU A 66 -6.94 -1.85 -0.49
N LEU A 67 -7.63 -2.66 -1.30
CA LEU A 67 -7.03 -3.71 -2.11
C LEU A 67 -6.43 -3.16 -3.42
N ALA A 68 -7.01 -2.10 -3.98
CA ALA A 68 -6.56 -1.49 -5.22
C ALA A 68 -5.38 -0.51 -5.04
N THR A 69 -5.31 0.22 -3.92
CA THR A 69 -4.31 1.27 -3.66
C THR A 69 -2.84 0.83 -3.83
N PRO A 70 -2.41 -0.39 -3.45
CA PRO A 70 -1.04 -0.85 -3.67
C PRO A 70 -0.59 -0.84 -5.13
N PHE A 71 -1.53 -0.79 -6.08
CA PHE A 71 -1.30 -0.81 -7.52
C PHE A 71 -1.63 0.53 -8.21
N ARG A 72 -2.01 1.55 -7.43
CA ARG A 72 -2.39 2.88 -7.95
C ARG A 72 -1.17 3.75 -8.26
N HIS A 73 -0.11 3.63 -7.46
CA HIS A 73 1.07 4.49 -7.54
C HIS A 73 2.21 3.81 -8.30
N PRO A 74 3.10 4.58 -8.95
CA PRO A 74 4.26 4.03 -9.66
C PRO A 74 5.21 3.27 -8.72
N PRO A 75 6.11 2.42 -9.26
CA PRO A 75 7.09 1.69 -8.48
C PRO A 75 7.85 2.58 -7.49
N LEU A 76 8.14 2.05 -6.30
CA LEU A 76 8.92 2.77 -5.30
C LEU A 76 10.29 3.16 -5.86
N ARG A 77 10.73 4.39 -5.59
CA ARG A 77 12.01 4.93 -6.07
C ARG A 77 13.19 4.01 -5.75
N TYR A 78 13.14 3.26 -4.65
CA TYR A 78 14.21 2.36 -4.22
C TYR A 78 13.80 0.88 -4.21
N GLY A 79 12.64 0.55 -4.79
CA GLY A 79 12.03 -0.76 -4.62
C GLY A 79 11.51 -0.98 -3.19
N SER A 80 11.24 -2.23 -2.87
CA SER A 80 10.80 -2.71 -1.55
C SER A 80 11.60 -3.96 -1.17
N ARG A 81 11.31 -4.54 0.00
CA ARG A 81 11.98 -5.78 0.45
C ARG A 81 11.91 -6.90 -0.60
N PHE A 82 10.79 -7.03 -1.31
CA PHE A 82 10.55 -8.11 -2.27
C PHE A 82 10.27 -7.62 -3.70
N GLY A 83 10.53 -6.35 -3.99
CA GLY A 83 10.31 -5.75 -5.30
C GLY A 83 11.46 -4.86 -5.70
N THR A 84 11.90 -4.95 -6.95
CA THR A 84 12.83 -3.99 -7.53
C THR A 84 12.14 -2.64 -7.80
N ARG A 85 12.81 -1.78 -8.56
CA ARG A 85 12.27 -0.48 -9.01
C ARG A 85 11.35 -0.61 -10.23
N ARG A 86 11.07 -1.83 -10.71
CA ARG A 86 10.34 -2.09 -11.96
C ARG A 86 8.91 -2.59 -11.73
N GLU A 87 8.58 -3.01 -10.51
CA GLU A 87 7.30 -3.59 -10.15
C GLU A 87 6.25 -2.50 -9.96
N ARG A 88 5.13 -2.59 -10.71
CA ARG A 88 4.03 -1.61 -10.73
C ARG A 88 3.24 -1.48 -9.41
N GLY A 89 3.61 -2.22 -8.36
CA GLY A 89 2.91 -2.28 -7.08
C GLY A 89 2.90 -3.72 -6.53
N ILE A 90 3.15 -3.87 -5.23
CA ILE A 90 3.17 -5.16 -4.53
C ILE A 90 2.16 -5.12 -3.38
N PHE A 91 1.31 -6.15 -3.33
CA PHE A 91 0.37 -6.34 -2.24
C PHE A 91 1.04 -7.14 -1.12
N TYR A 92 1.32 -6.49 0.01
CA TYR A 92 1.87 -7.11 1.20
C TYR A 92 0.77 -7.59 2.15
N CYS A 93 0.79 -8.88 2.47
CA CYS A 93 -0.11 -9.52 3.42
C CYS A 93 0.56 -10.76 4.04
N ALA A 94 -0.06 -11.32 5.07
CA ALA A 94 0.36 -12.60 5.64
C ALA A 94 -0.85 -13.43 6.09
N GLU A 95 -0.66 -14.74 6.22
CA GLU A 95 -1.71 -15.69 6.63
C GLU A 95 -2.15 -15.49 8.09
N THR A 96 -1.29 -14.91 8.94
CA THR A 96 -1.60 -14.68 10.36
C THR A 96 -1.44 -13.22 10.76
N GLN A 97 -2.29 -12.76 11.67
CA GLN A 97 -2.20 -11.41 12.25
C GLN A 97 -0.86 -11.19 12.98
N ARG A 98 -0.33 -12.22 13.64
CA ARG A 98 0.96 -12.15 14.35
C ARG A 98 2.08 -11.73 13.40
N THR A 99 2.15 -12.33 12.21
CA THR A 99 3.16 -11.97 11.21
C THR A 99 2.99 -10.53 10.74
N VAL A 100 1.75 -10.10 10.46
CA VAL A 100 1.45 -8.73 10.04
C VAL A 100 1.88 -7.71 11.10
N LEU A 101 1.57 -7.97 12.37
CA LEU A 101 1.89 -7.06 13.47
C LEU A 101 3.41 -7.02 13.75
N ALA A 102 4.09 -8.15 13.66
CA ALA A 102 5.55 -8.20 13.79
C ALA A 102 6.25 -7.41 12.67
N GLU A 103 5.81 -7.57 11.42
CA GLU A 103 6.30 -6.78 10.29
C GLU A 103 6.02 -5.28 10.48
N LYS A 104 4.83 -4.93 10.98
CA LYS A 104 4.47 -3.54 11.23
C LYS A 104 5.24 -2.89 12.37
N ALA A 105 5.64 -3.65 13.39
CA ALA A 105 6.46 -3.14 14.49
C ALA A 105 7.94 -2.96 14.09
N TYR A 106 8.40 -3.70 13.08
CA TYR A 106 9.76 -3.59 12.55
C TYR A 106 9.95 -2.39 11.61
N TYR A 107 8.87 -1.95 10.94
CA TYR A 107 8.85 -0.89 9.92
C TYR A 107 8.05 0.35 10.33
#